data_AF-A0A818T759-F1
#
_entry.id   AF-A0A818T759-F1
#
_cell.length_a   1.000
_cell.length_b   1.000
_cell.length_c   1.000
_cell.angle_alpha   90.00
_cell.angle_beta   90.00
_cell.angle_gamma   90.00
#
_symmetry.space_group_name_H-M   'P 1'
#
loop_
_entity.id
_entity.type
_entity.pdbx_description
1 polymer ?
#
loop_
_entity_poly.entity_id
_entity_poly.type
_entity_poly.pdbx_seq_one_letter_code
_entity_poly.pdbx_strand_id
1 'polypeptide(L)'
;MDYPIKSGTNIVIYAYSLEDPVIIDGKATIKYHGDRRYTRAIPLQSYANPPPESKFSGLDYFDFQLYNYSVPSNETTYHCTVYKVPAKFPKRRHAIAHKAIIDPANIDIVHHMLMYECNPSAVFDDKNLPSGICDDLGEVLIPCTSNIATGWAVGGDYINEFPDVAGYPVGGDFEIKYYVIQMHYNNIHQMSNRTDSSGMRFYLSNELRQYDIGYLTLGQDSDATAIAIPPYDDRLVIDSYCPALVTQNIP
;
A
#
# COMPACT_ATOMS: atom_id res chain seq x y z
N MET A 1 -28.76 -11.83 -19.63
CA MET A 1 -27.41 -12.38 -19.88
C MET A 1 -26.67 -12.25 -18.58
N ASP A 2 -26.07 -13.32 -18.09
CA ASP A 2 -25.38 -13.31 -16.80
C ASP A 2 -24.07 -12.53 -16.89
N TYR A 3 -23.64 -11.94 -15.78
CA TYR A 3 -22.38 -11.20 -15.72
C TYR A 3 -21.21 -12.19 -15.58
N PRO A 4 -20.21 -12.15 -16.46
CA PRO A 4 -19.07 -13.06 -16.38
C PRO A 4 -18.21 -12.73 -15.17
N ILE A 5 -17.86 -13.75 -14.38
CA ILE A 5 -16.84 -13.62 -13.33
C ILE A 5 -15.47 -13.58 -14.03
N LYS A 6 -14.77 -12.46 -13.89
CA LYS A 6 -13.44 -12.26 -14.48
C LYS A 6 -12.38 -12.25 -13.38
N SER A 7 -11.14 -12.51 -13.79
CA SER A 7 -9.98 -12.30 -12.94
C SER A 7 -9.89 -10.81 -12.55
N GLY A 8 -9.47 -10.54 -11.32
CA GLY A 8 -9.43 -9.20 -10.73
C GLY A 8 -10.66 -8.86 -9.89
N THR A 9 -11.00 -7.57 -9.83
CA THR A 9 -12.05 -7.03 -8.96
C THR A 9 -13.43 -7.33 -9.51
N ASN A 10 -14.28 -7.94 -8.69
CA ASN A 10 -15.70 -8.16 -8.96
C ASN A 10 -16.52 -7.27 -8.01
N ILE A 11 -17.54 -6.59 -8.53
CA ILE A 11 -18.44 -5.77 -7.72
C ILE A 11 -19.64 -6.61 -7.33
N VAL A 12 -19.76 -6.94 -6.04
CA VAL A 12 -20.95 -7.57 -5.48
C VAL A 12 -21.91 -6.49 -5.04
N ILE A 13 -23.15 -6.59 -5.52
CA ILE A 13 -24.25 -5.72 -5.12
C ILE A 13 -25.11 -6.51 -4.14
N TYR A 14 -25.45 -5.89 -3.01
CA TYR A 14 -26.35 -6.49 -2.04
C TYR A 14 -27.34 -5.45 -1.52
N ALA A 15 -28.53 -5.92 -1.17
CA ALA A 15 -29.57 -5.10 -0.60
C ALA A 15 -30.43 -5.95 0.33
N TYR A 16 -31.07 -5.31 1.31
CA TYR A 16 -31.95 -6.00 2.25
C TYR A 16 -33.24 -5.24 2.53
N SER A 17 -34.30 -6.02 2.78
CA SER A 17 -35.61 -5.55 3.22
C SER A 17 -35.75 -5.75 4.73
N LEU A 18 -36.52 -4.87 5.39
CA LEU A 18 -36.92 -5.07 6.79
C LEU A 18 -38.20 -5.92 6.90
N GLU A 19 -38.87 -6.15 5.77
CA GLU A 19 -40.05 -6.99 5.68
C GLU A 19 -39.74 -8.24 4.87
N ASP A 20 -40.25 -9.37 5.34
CA ASP A 20 -40.14 -10.65 4.64
C ASP A 20 -40.87 -10.62 3.30
N PRO A 21 -40.37 -11.35 2.27
CA PRO A 21 -41.07 -11.46 1.00
C PRO A 21 -42.47 -12.06 1.19
N VAL A 22 -43.48 -11.42 0.61
CA VAL A 22 -44.85 -11.97 0.60
C VAL A 22 -45.02 -12.86 -0.62
N ILE A 23 -45.50 -14.08 -0.42
CA ILE A 23 -45.81 -14.99 -1.54
C ILE A 23 -47.22 -14.71 -2.04
N ILE A 24 -47.35 -14.30 -3.30
CA ILE A 24 -48.63 -14.12 -3.99
C ILE A 24 -48.57 -14.99 -5.25
N ASP A 25 -49.53 -15.90 -5.41
CA ASP A 25 -49.61 -16.86 -6.53
C ASP A 25 -48.31 -17.65 -6.78
N GLY A 26 -47.65 -18.08 -5.70
CA GLY A 26 -46.40 -18.84 -5.76
C GLY A 26 -45.15 -18.02 -6.12
N LYS A 27 -45.26 -16.69 -6.24
CA LYS A 27 -44.14 -15.79 -6.50
C LYS A 27 -43.84 -14.92 -5.29
N ALA A 28 -42.55 -14.85 -4.93
CA ALA A 28 -42.07 -13.94 -3.91
C ALA A 28 -42.12 -12.50 -4.43
N THR A 29 -42.90 -11.66 -3.75
CA THR A 29 -42.92 -10.22 -3.97
C THR A 29 -41.98 -9.56 -2.97
N ILE A 30 -40.92 -8.92 -3.49
CA ILE A 30 -39.90 -8.24 -2.70
C ILE A 30 -40.13 -6.73 -2.85
N LYS A 31 -40.31 -6.01 -1.73
CA LYS A 31 -40.43 -4.55 -1.75
C LYS A 31 -39.10 -3.90 -2.11
N TYR A 32 -39.16 -2.70 -2.70
CA TYR A 32 -37.97 -1.91 -2.99
C TYR A 32 -37.18 -1.62 -1.70
N HIS A 33 -35.88 -1.89 -1.74
CA HIS A 33 -34.99 -1.82 -0.57
C HIS A 33 -34.67 -0.39 -0.10
N GLY A 34 -35.03 0.64 -0.87
CA GLY A 34 -34.67 2.03 -0.55
C GLY A 34 -33.16 2.20 -0.48
N ASP A 35 -32.69 2.91 0.54
CA ASP A 35 -31.26 3.21 0.77
C ASP A 35 -30.47 2.02 1.33
N ARG A 36 -31.11 0.89 1.63
CA ARG A 36 -30.45 -0.35 2.10
C ARG A 36 -29.89 -1.15 0.93
N ARG A 37 -29.09 -0.50 0.12
CA ARG A 37 -28.42 -1.04 -1.06
C ARG A 37 -26.96 -0.64 -1.03
N TYR A 38 -26.10 -1.59 -1.32
CA TYR A 38 -24.68 -1.45 -1.10
C TYR A 38 -23.92 -2.21 -2.17
N THR A 39 -22.65 -1.85 -2.31
CA THR A 39 -21.70 -2.51 -3.21
C THR A 39 -20.43 -2.83 -2.46
N ARG A 40 -19.79 -3.94 -2.80
CA ARG A 40 -18.47 -4.29 -2.31
C ARG A 40 -17.60 -4.81 -3.44
N ALA A 41 -16.40 -4.27 -3.57
CA ALA A 41 -15.37 -4.80 -4.44
C ALA A 41 -14.71 -6.00 -3.75
N ILE A 42 -14.75 -7.18 -4.39
CA ILE A 42 -14.09 -8.39 -3.90
C ILE A 42 -13.46 -9.18 -5.06
N PRO A 43 -12.31 -9.83 -4.86
CA PRO A 43 -11.74 -10.68 -5.90
C PRO A 43 -12.31 -12.11 -5.79
N LEU A 44 -13.40 -12.40 -6.51
CA LEU A 44 -14.10 -13.70 -6.44
C LEU A 44 -13.25 -14.89 -6.91
N GLN A 45 -12.29 -14.65 -7.81
CA GLN A 45 -11.38 -15.68 -8.34
C GLN A 45 -10.00 -15.67 -7.68
N SER A 46 -9.77 -14.81 -6.69
CA SER A 46 -8.45 -14.73 -6.03
C SER A 46 -8.15 -16.01 -5.26
N TYR A 47 -7.04 -16.65 -5.63
CA TYR A 47 -6.42 -17.76 -4.92
C TYR A 47 -5.65 -17.33 -3.66
N ALA A 48 -5.54 -16.02 -3.39
CA ALA A 48 -4.87 -15.55 -2.21
C ALA A 48 -5.76 -15.81 -0.99
N ASN A 49 -5.58 -16.97 -0.37
CA ASN A 49 -5.89 -17.13 1.05
C ASN A 49 -4.78 -16.40 1.80
N PRO A 50 -5.00 -15.16 2.27
CA PRO A 50 -3.95 -14.46 2.99
C PRO A 50 -3.55 -15.31 4.20
N PRO A 51 -2.23 -15.43 4.47
CA PRO A 51 -1.78 -16.24 5.58
C PRO A 51 -2.31 -15.66 6.91
N PRO A 52 -2.68 -16.50 7.88
CA PRO A 52 -3.08 -16.04 9.19
C PRO A 52 -1.88 -15.38 9.89
N GLU A 53 -2.14 -14.35 10.71
CA GLU A 53 -1.10 -13.65 11.46
C GLU A 53 -0.29 -14.57 12.38
N SER A 54 -0.89 -15.67 12.84
CA SER A 54 -0.22 -16.70 13.63
C SER A 54 0.99 -17.33 12.92
N LYS A 55 1.02 -17.34 11.57
CA LYS A 55 2.15 -17.87 10.78
C LYS A 55 3.45 -17.10 11.03
N PHE A 56 3.34 -15.80 11.34
CA PHE A 56 4.49 -14.91 11.56
C PHE A 56 4.76 -14.65 13.05
N SER A 57 4.05 -15.34 13.94
CA SER A 57 4.24 -15.19 15.38
C SER A 57 5.63 -15.65 15.81
N GLY A 58 6.31 -14.83 16.61
CA GLY A 58 7.66 -15.10 17.08
C GLY A 58 8.78 -14.71 16.11
N LEU A 59 8.45 -14.23 14.90
CA LEU A 59 9.45 -13.62 14.02
C LEU A 59 9.82 -12.21 14.51
N ASP A 60 11.07 -11.84 14.28
CA ASP A 60 11.49 -10.45 14.37
C ASP A 60 10.72 -9.62 13.35
N TYR A 61 10.47 -8.35 13.68
CA TYR A 61 9.86 -7.41 12.75
C TYR A 61 10.52 -6.03 12.82
N PHE A 62 10.28 -5.26 11.76
CA PHE A 62 10.67 -3.88 11.65
C PHE A 62 9.50 -3.01 11.22
N ASP A 63 9.23 -1.96 11.99
CA ASP A 63 8.10 -1.06 11.79
C ASP A 63 8.59 0.32 11.33
N PHE A 64 8.08 0.74 10.18
CA PHE A 64 8.17 2.08 9.64
C PHE A 64 6.87 2.80 9.99
N GLN A 65 6.79 3.30 11.22
CA GLN A 65 5.53 3.78 11.80
C GLN A 65 5.69 5.21 12.31
N LEU A 66 4.73 6.05 11.99
CA LEU A 66 4.59 7.37 12.60
C LEU A 66 4.17 7.19 14.07
N TYR A 67 4.58 8.12 14.93
CA TYR A 67 4.21 8.05 16.34
C TYR A 67 3.55 9.35 16.76
N ASN A 68 2.28 9.25 17.15
CA ASN A 68 1.46 10.40 17.57
C ASN A 68 1.56 11.59 16.60
N TYR A 69 1.54 11.32 15.30
CA TYR A 69 1.62 12.36 14.27
C TYR A 69 0.32 13.15 14.23
N SER A 70 0.40 14.48 14.36
CA SER A 70 -0.76 15.35 14.22
C SER A 70 -1.07 15.54 12.73
N VAL A 71 -2.11 14.88 12.23
CA VAL A 71 -2.50 14.96 10.82
C VAL A 71 -3.07 16.36 10.54
N PRO A 72 -2.57 17.08 9.51
CA PRO A 72 -3.14 18.35 9.07
C PRO A 72 -4.61 18.21 8.67
N SER A 73 -5.38 19.29 8.83
CA SER A 73 -6.77 19.35 8.39
C SER A 73 -6.92 19.61 6.88
N ASN A 74 -5.83 19.59 6.11
CA ASN A 74 -5.88 19.73 4.66
C ASN A 74 -6.59 18.52 4.04
N GLU A 75 -7.30 18.75 2.94
CA GLU A 75 -8.00 17.68 2.21
C GLU A 75 -7.06 16.55 1.78
N THR A 76 -5.86 16.92 1.33
CA THR A 76 -4.82 15.98 0.91
C THR A 76 -3.53 16.32 1.64
N THR A 77 -2.87 15.32 2.22
CA THR A 77 -1.55 15.48 2.85
C THR A 77 -0.65 14.32 2.48
N TYR A 78 0.56 14.63 2.02
CA TYR A 78 1.65 13.66 1.87
C TYR A 78 2.71 13.96 2.93
N HIS A 79 2.87 13.06 3.88
CA HIS A 79 3.86 13.17 4.95
C HIS A 79 4.96 12.13 4.75
N CYS A 80 6.21 12.60 4.78
CA CYS A 80 7.39 11.77 4.55
C CYS A 80 8.22 11.69 5.82
N THR A 81 8.68 10.49 6.17
CA THR A 81 9.60 10.27 7.30
C THR A 81 10.71 9.33 6.89
N VAL A 82 11.95 9.76 7.14
CA VAL A 82 13.17 8.96 6.93
C VAL A 82 13.38 8.03 8.12
N TYR A 83 13.59 6.75 7.85
CA TYR A 83 13.98 5.74 8.82
C TYR A 83 15.35 5.19 8.50
N LYS A 84 16.14 4.95 9.54
CA LYS A 84 17.37 4.18 9.45
C LYS A 84 17.10 2.72 9.80
N VAL A 85 17.71 1.79 9.06
CA VAL A 85 17.69 0.38 9.45
C VAL A 85 18.32 0.22 10.84
N PRO A 86 17.64 -0.39 11.82
CA PRO A 86 18.13 -0.49 13.18
C PRO A 86 19.44 -1.30 13.28
N ALA A 87 20.36 -0.82 14.11
CA ALA A 87 21.61 -1.52 14.40
C ALA A 87 21.42 -2.91 15.04
N LYS A 88 20.23 -3.21 15.60
CA LYS A 88 19.88 -4.54 16.14
C LYS A 88 19.83 -5.64 15.06
N PHE A 89 19.86 -5.28 13.78
CA PHE A 89 19.98 -6.21 12.66
C PHE A 89 21.38 -6.11 12.02
N PRO A 90 22.45 -6.55 12.72
CA PRO A 90 23.84 -6.39 12.26
C PRO A 90 24.21 -7.34 11.11
N LYS A 91 23.38 -8.36 10.86
CA LYS A 91 23.49 -9.28 9.74
C LYS A 91 22.33 -9.06 8.80
N ARG A 92 22.55 -9.30 7.51
CA ARG A 92 21.51 -9.24 6.51
C ARG A 92 20.45 -10.29 6.79
N ARG A 93 19.20 -9.87 6.64
CA ARG A 93 18.00 -10.69 6.82
C ARG A 93 17.11 -10.53 5.59
N HIS A 94 16.17 -11.44 5.44
CA HIS A 94 15.10 -11.32 4.47
C HIS A 94 13.80 -10.99 5.19
N ALA A 95 13.17 -9.88 4.82
CA ALA A 95 11.75 -9.72 5.05
C ALA A 95 11.01 -10.71 4.15
N ILE A 96 10.12 -11.52 4.73
CA ILE A 96 9.37 -12.58 4.03
C ILE A 96 7.88 -12.28 3.91
N ALA A 97 7.44 -11.23 4.59
CA ALA A 97 6.10 -10.68 4.44
C ALA A 97 6.09 -9.22 4.89
N HIS A 98 5.10 -8.46 4.45
CA HIS A 98 4.80 -7.14 4.98
C HIS A 98 3.31 -6.91 5.17
N LYS A 99 2.97 -5.95 6.03
CA LYS A 99 1.59 -5.46 6.18
C LYS A 99 1.55 -3.99 6.53
N ALA A 100 0.40 -3.36 6.28
CA ALA A 100 0.09 -2.07 6.88
C ALA A 100 -0.20 -2.20 8.38
N ILE A 101 0.20 -1.18 9.13
CA ILE A 101 -0.27 -0.88 10.47
C ILE A 101 -1.17 0.34 10.30
N ILE A 102 -2.47 0.19 10.51
CA ILE A 102 -3.42 1.31 10.40
C ILE A 102 -3.94 1.62 11.80
N ASP A 103 -3.82 2.88 12.21
CA ASP A 103 -4.50 3.38 13.40
C ASP A 103 -6.01 3.22 13.19
N PRO A 104 -6.73 2.46 14.04
CA PRO A 104 -8.17 2.27 13.89
C PRO A 104 -8.96 3.57 13.84
N ALA A 105 -8.44 4.63 14.47
CA ALA A 105 -9.05 5.95 14.41
C ALA A 105 -9.01 6.53 13.00
N ASN A 106 -8.01 6.19 12.17
CA ASN A 106 -7.70 6.80 10.87
C ASN A 106 -7.89 5.90 9.65
N ILE A 107 -8.62 4.79 9.81
CA ILE A 107 -8.98 3.89 8.69
C ILE A 107 -9.74 4.61 7.56
N ASP A 108 -10.40 5.73 7.88
CA ASP A 108 -11.16 6.57 6.95
C ASP A 108 -10.30 7.55 6.15
N ILE A 109 -9.09 7.89 6.62
CA ILE A 109 -8.25 8.93 5.99
C ILE A 109 -6.90 8.42 5.49
N VAL A 110 -6.34 7.33 6.03
CA VAL A 110 -5.09 6.76 5.52
C VAL A 110 -5.38 6.08 4.18
N HIS A 111 -4.88 6.67 3.09
CA HIS A 111 -5.28 6.28 1.74
C HIS A 111 -4.25 5.35 1.07
N HIS A 112 -2.97 5.69 1.15
CA HIS A 112 -1.88 4.80 0.74
C HIS A 112 -0.58 5.10 1.47
N MET A 113 0.32 4.13 1.46
CA MET A 113 1.68 4.24 1.96
C MET A 113 2.64 3.75 0.89
N LEU A 114 3.72 4.50 0.66
CA LEU A 114 4.82 4.07 -0.18
C LEU A 114 6.09 4.04 0.66
N MET A 115 6.85 2.97 0.52
CA MET A 115 8.20 2.90 1.07
C MET A 115 9.20 3.05 -0.05
N TYR A 116 10.15 3.96 0.13
CA TYR A 116 11.25 4.17 -0.80
C TYR A 116 12.59 3.75 -0.19
N GLU A 117 13.46 3.22 -1.02
CA GLU A 117 14.87 3.01 -0.73
C GLU A 117 15.65 4.30 -1.01
N CYS A 118 16.49 4.71 -0.08
CA CYS A 118 17.49 5.73 -0.36
C CYS A 118 18.70 5.12 -1.07
N ASN A 119 19.35 5.91 -1.93
CA ASN A 119 20.64 5.56 -2.53
C ASN A 119 21.64 5.10 -1.44
N PRO A 120 22.46 4.07 -1.70
CA PRO A 120 23.50 3.60 -0.77
C PRO A 120 24.44 4.70 -0.23
N SER A 121 24.64 5.77 -1.00
CA SER A 121 25.47 6.93 -0.63
C SER A 121 24.72 7.99 0.17
N ALA A 122 23.42 7.86 0.42
CA ALA A 122 22.65 8.80 1.22
C ALA A 122 23.16 8.84 2.67
N VAL A 123 23.31 10.05 3.20
CA VAL A 123 23.78 10.29 4.58
C VAL A 123 22.85 11.30 5.22
N PHE A 124 22.25 10.91 6.35
CA PHE A 124 21.42 11.77 7.19
C PHE A 124 22.02 11.88 8.59
N ASP A 125 21.64 12.93 9.33
CA ASP A 125 21.91 12.98 10.77
C ASP A 125 20.99 11.99 11.49
N ASP A 126 21.55 10.88 11.97
CA ASP A 126 20.81 9.83 12.68
C ASP A 126 20.05 10.34 13.91
N LYS A 127 20.47 11.47 14.50
CA LYS A 127 19.79 12.07 15.65
C LYS A 127 18.56 12.89 15.26
N ASN A 128 18.50 13.36 14.01
CA ASN A 128 17.49 14.26 13.49
C ASN A 128 17.09 13.84 12.06
N LEU A 129 16.56 12.62 11.94
CA LEU A 129 16.11 12.12 10.65
C LEU A 129 14.96 12.99 10.10
N PRO A 130 14.99 13.37 8.82
CA PRO A 130 13.95 14.21 8.22
C PRO A 130 12.55 13.62 8.38
N SER A 131 11.60 14.46 8.79
CA SER A 131 10.19 14.13 8.90
C SER A 131 9.35 15.38 8.70
N GLY A 132 8.39 15.35 7.79
CA GLY A 132 7.60 16.53 7.43
C GLY A 132 6.76 16.32 6.18
N ILE A 133 6.12 17.39 5.72
CA ILE A 133 5.41 17.40 4.44
C ILE A 133 6.42 17.07 3.32
N CYS A 134 6.07 16.12 2.46
CA CYS A 134 7.00 15.61 1.45
C CYS A 134 7.52 16.72 0.53
N ASP A 135 6.64 17.63 0.11
CA ASP A 135 7.00 18.75 -0.77
C ASP A 135 8.00 19.72 -0.11
N ASP A 136 7.82 19.99 1.19
CA ASP A 136 8.72 20.86 1.97
C ASP A 136 10.11 20.24 2.15
N LEU A 137 10.19 18.90 2.15
CA LEU A 137 11.46 18.17 2.26
C LEU A 137 12.19 18.01 0.91
N GLY A 138 11.59 18.42 -0.21
CA GLY A 138 11.97 18.09 -1.60
C GLY A 138 13.46 17.80 -1.83
N GLU A 139 14.34 18.78 -1.64
CA GLU A 139 15.79 18.62 -1.90
C GLU A 139 16.46 17.56 -1.00
N VAL A 140 16.04 17.46 0.25
CA VAL A 140 16.60 16.52 1.24
C VAL A 140 16.26 15.07 0.86
N LEU A 141 15.11 14.85 0.22
CA LEU A 141 14.65 13.52 -0.15
C LEU A 141 15.07 13.07 -1.56
N ILE A 142 15.71 13.92 -2.36
CA ILE A 142 16.20 13.57 -3.72
C ILE A 142 16.91 12.20 -3.76
N PRO A 143 17.79 11.83 -2.80
CA PRO A 143 18.45 10.53 -2.82
C PRO A 143 17.52 9.32 -2.65
N CYS A 144 16.24 9.52 -2.34
CA CYS A 144 15.28 8.49 -1.92
C CYS A 144 13.99 8.49 -2.75
N THR A 145 13.94 9.11 -3.93
CA THR A 145 12.70 9.24 -4.70
C THR A 145 12.49 8.17 -5.78
N SER A 146 13.54 7.42 -6.15
CA SER A 146 13.51 6.61 -7.38
C SER A 146 13.13 5.14 -7.17
N ASN A 147 13.47 4.55 -6.03
CA ASN A 147 13.32 3.10 -5.81
C ASN A 147 12.24 2.83 -4.77
N ILE A 148 11.16 2.15 -5.16
CA ILE A 148 10.09 1.75 -4.25
C ILE A 148 10.45 0.39 -3.64
N ALA A 149 10.51 0.32 -2.32
CA ALA A 149 10.72 -0.91 -1.55
C ALA A 149 9.44 -1.73 -1.35
N THR A 150 8.27 -1.08 -1.33
CA THR A 150 6.92 -1.67 -1.33
C THR A 150 5.87 -0.56 -1.26
N GLY A 151 4.59 -0.92 -1.35
CA GLY A 151 3.47 -0.02 -1.07
C GLY A 151 2.25 -0.73 -0.50
N TRP A 152 1.36 0.06 0.07
CA TRP A 152 0.03 -0.34 0.51
C TRP A 152 -0.98 0.70 0.05
N ALA A 153 -2.20 0.28 -0.28
CA ALA A 153 -3.33 1.15 -0.54
C ALA A 153 -4.61 0.55 0.05
N VAL A 154 -5.65 1.38 0.18
CA VAL A 154 -6.97 0.95 0.66
C VAL A 154 -7.43 -0.37 0.04
N GLY A 155 -7.88 -1.31 0.87
CA GLY A 155 -8.28 -2.67 0.49
C GLY A 155 -7.15 -3.71 0.58
N GLY A 156 -5.91 -3.30 0.82
CA GLY A 156 -4.75 -4.18 1.08
C GLY A 156 -4.64 -4.65 2.53
N ASP A 157 -5.74 -5.01 3.20
CA ASP A 157 -5.80 -5.21 4.66
C ASP A 157 -5.19 -6.54 5.15
N TYR A 158 -4.48 -7.27 4.29
CA TYR A 158 -3.92 -8.58 4.57
C TYR A 158 -2.39 -8.54 4.65
N ILE A 159 -1.82 -9.58 5.27
CA ILE A 159 -0.37 -9.79 5.23
C ILE A 159 0.01 -10.24 3.82
N ASN A 160 0.85 -9.46 3.17
CA ASN A 160 1.43 -9.82 1.88
C ASN A 160 2.66 -10.68 2.11
N GLU A 161 2.50 -12.00 1.95
CA GLU A 161 3.59 -12.96 2.05
C GLU A 161 4.32 -13.13 0.72
N PHE A 162 5.64 -13.13 0.80
CA PHE A 162 6.51 -13.33 -0.34
C PHE A 162 6.73 -14.82 -0.64
N PRO A 163 7.02 -15.19 -1.91
CA PRO A 163 7.28 -16.57 -2.32
C PRO A 163 8.36 -17.25 -1.47
N ASP A 164 8.20 -18.54 -1.15
CA ASP A 164 9.12 -19.27 -0.27
C ASP A 164 10.60 -19.24 -0.68
N VAL A 165 10.87 -19.04 -1.98
CA VAL A 165 12.22 -18.99 -2.55
C VAL A 165 12.87 -17.62 -2.50
N ALA A 166 12.13 -16.55 -2.17
CA ALA A 166 12.64 -15.18 -2.24
C ALA A 166 12.23 -14.32 -1.04
N GLY A 167 13.10 -13.41 -0.62
CA GLY A 167 12.85 -12.47 0.45
C GLY A 167 13.44 -11.11 0.15
N TYR A 168 12.85 -10.05 0.72
CA TYR A 168 13.34 -8.69 0.52
C TYR A 168 14.53 -8.42 1.46
N PRO A 169 15.73 -8.10 0.94
CA PRO A 169 16.92 -7.93 1.76
C PRO A 169 16.84 -6.67 2.62
N VAL A 170 17.24 -6.81 3.89
CA VAL A 170 17.34 -5.70 4.84
C VAL A 170 18.53 -5.88 5.78
N GLY A 171 19.19 -4.76 6.11
CA GLY A 171 20.25 -4.69 7.12
C GLY A 171 21.54 -5.43 6.77
N GLY A 172 22.47 -5.46 7.73
CA GLY A 172 23.80 -6.05 7.57
C GLY A 172 24.60 -5.49 6.40
N ASP A 173 24.98 -6.36 5.46
CA ASP A 173 25.74 -6.03 4.25
C ASP A 173 24.85 -5.56 3.08
N PHE A 174 23.53 -5.47 3.27
CA PHE A 174 22.66 -4.83 2.29
C PHE A 174 22.95 -3.33 2.20
N GLU A 175 23.04 -2.82 0.98
CA GLU A 175 23.55 -1.47 0.70
C GLU A 175 22.60 -0.34 1.14
N ILE A 176 21.30 -0.64 1.24
CA ILE A 176 20.27 0.32 1.62
C ILE A 176 20.23 0.49 3.15
N LYS A 177 20.59 1.70 3.60
CA LYS A 177 20.67 2.06 5.02
C LYS A 177 19.46 2.86 5.51
N TYR A 178 18.85 3.60 4.59
CA TYR A 178 17.76 4.51 4.89
C TYR A 178 16.58 4.22 3.97
N TYR A 179 15.39 4.40 4.53
CA TYR A 179 14.12 4.29 3.84
C TYR A 179 13.31 5.54 4.10
N VAL A 180 12.41 5.87 3.17
CA VAL A 180 11.37 6.88 3.41
C VAL A 180 10.03 6.18 3.40
N ILE A 181 9.22 6.37 4.45
CA ILE A 181 7.78 6.11 4.33
C ILE A 181 7.10 7.42 3.93
N GLN A 182 6.37 7.39 2.82
CA GLN A 182 5.43 8.42 2.41
C GLN A 182 4.03 7.94 2.77
N MET A 183 3.36 8.69 3.65
CA MET A 183 1.98 8.47 4.07
C MET A 183 1.09 9.48 3.36
N HIS A 184 0.11 9.00 2.59
CA HIS A 184 -0.90 9.83 1.98
C HIS A 184 -2.21 9.76 2.75
N TYR A 185 -2.66 10.91 3.24
CA TYR A 185 -3.95 11.11 3.87
C TYR A 185 -4.93 11.78 2.90
N ASN A 186 -6.11 11.20 2.77
CA ASN A 186 -7.26 11.76 2.06
C ASN A 186 -8.34 12.18 3.08
N ASN A 187 -8.18 13.36 3.67
CA ASN A 187 -9.06 13.91 4.70
C ASN A 187 -10.15 14.80 4.07
N ILE A 188 -11.04 14.18 3.28
CA ILE A 188 -12.08 14.87 2.49
C ILE A 188 -13.00 15.80 3.31
N HIS A 189 -13.10 15.56 4.62
CA HIS A 189 -13.92 16.36 5.54
C HIS A 189 -13.11 17.41 6.31
N GLN A 190 -11.81 17.52 6.05
CA GLN A 190 -10.90 18.50 6.65
C GLN A 190 -10.96 18.48 8.18
N MET A 191 -11.07 17.28 8.76
CA MET A 191 -11.15 17.09 10.20
C MET A 191 -9.84 17.50 10.86
N SER A 192 -9.94 18.21 11.98
CA SER A 192 -8.79 18.64 12.78
C SER A 192 -8.58 17.75 14.00
N ASN A 193 -7.46 17.96 14.71
CA ASN A 193 -7.12 17.27 15.96
C ASN A 193 -7.03 15.75 15.83
N ARG A 194 -6.65 15.25 14.65
CA ARG A 194 -6.42 13.82 14.42
C ARG A 194 -4.97 13.50 14.69
N THR A 195 -4.77 12.43 15.43
CA THR A 195 -3.44 11.87 15.70
C THR A 195 -3.36 10.51 15.02
N ASP A 196 -2.24 10.24 14.38
CA ASP A 196 -2.00 8.99 13.66
C ASP A 196 -0.74 8.29 14.16
N SER A 197 -0.85 6.97 14.24
CA SER A 197 0.29 6.07 14.42
C SER A 197 0.24 4.93 13.40
N SER A 198 -0.04 5.23 12.13
CA SER A 198 -0.04 4.27 11.04
C SER A 198 1.38 4.10 10.46
N GLY A 199 1.57 3.03 9.68
CA GLY A 199 2.86 2.68 9.10
C GLY A 199 2.89 1.34 8.38
N MET A 200 4.08 0.82 8.15
CA MET A 200 4.30 -0.50 7.54
C MET A 200 5.18 -1.39 8.42
N ARG A 201 4.87 -2.68 8.46
CA ARG A 201 5.66 -3.72 9.15
C ARG A 201 6.26 -4.69 8.16
N PHE A 202 7.54 -4.99 8.33
CA PHE A 202 8.24 -6.11 7.69
C PHE A 202 8.46 -7.24 8.68
N TYR A 203 8.10 -8.47 8.31
CA TYR A 203 8.38 -9.69 9.07
C TYR A 203 9.67 -10.34 8.59
N LEU A 204 10.63 -10.55 9.48
CA LEU A 204 11.98 -10.98 9.13
C LEU A 204 12.17 -12.49 9.38
N SER A 205 12.64 -13.20 8.36
CA SER A 205 13.07 -14.60 8.47
C SER A 205 14.40 -14.71 9.22
N ASN A 206 14.63 -15.81 9.94
CA ASN A 206 15.91 -16.12 10.57
C ASN A 206 16.99 -16.58 9.59
N GLU A 207 16.56 -17.10 8.43
CA GLU A 207 17.44 -17.60 7.37
C GLU A 207 17.20 -16.81 6.08
N LEU A 208 18.27 -16.65 5.28
CA LEU A 208 18.16 -16.08 3.95
C LEU A 208 17.50 -17.10 3.02
N ARG A 209 16.54 -16.63 2.21
CA ARG A 209 15.97 -17.40 1.10
C ARG A 209 16.94 -17.37 -0.08
N GLN A 210 16.65 -18.19 -1.08
CA GLN A 210 17.53 -18.38 -2.24
C GLN A 210 17.74 -17.10 -3.06
N TYR A 211 16.71 -16.26 -3.18
CA TYR A 211 16.72 -15.07 -4.02
C TYR A 211 16.34 -13.81 -3.24
N ASP A 212 16.83 -12.67 -3.71
CA ASP A 212 16.38 -11.36 -3.26
C ASP A 212 15.14 -10.92 -4.05
N ILE A 213 14.25 -10.20 -3.38
CA ILE A 213 13.11 -9.53 -4.02
C ILE A 213 13.54 -8.12 -4.39
N GLY A 214 13.27 -7.76 -5.65
CA GLY A 214 13.22 -6.38 -6.13
C GLY A 214 11.80 -6.00 -6.54
N TYR A 215 11.54 -4.70 -6.62
CA TYR A 215 10.28 -4.14 -7.10
C TYR A 215 10.51 -3.42 -8.42
N LEU A 216 9.62 -3.67 -9.38
CA LEU A 216 9.59 -3.01 -10.67
C LEU A 216 8.29 -2.23 -10.81
N THR A 217 8.40 -0.91 -10.91
CA THR A 217 7.24 -0.04 -11.18
C THR A 217 7.09 0.11 -12.69
N LEU A 218 5.92 -0.23 -13.20
CA LEU A 218 5.56 -0.09 -14.62
C LEU A 218 4.36 0.86 -14.73
N GLY A 219 4.42 1.80 -15.67
CA GLY A 219 3.33 2.75 -15.89
C GLY A 219 3.77 4.00 -16.65
N GLN A 220 2.92 5.02 -16.61
CA GLN A 220 3.26 6.39 -17.02
C GLN A 220 3.76 7.19 -15.82
N ASP A 221 4.50 8.27 -16.10
CA ASP A 221 4.78 9.28 -15.08
C ASP A 221 3.48 9.93 -14.59
N SER A 222 3.48 10.38 -13.35
CA SER A 222 2.38 11.13 -12.73
C SER A 222 2.33 12.61 -13.15
N ASP A 223 3.30 13.07 -13.94
CA ASP A 223 3.30 14.42 -14.51
C ASP A 223 2.01 14.69 -15.31
N ALA A 224 1.40 15.87 -15.12
CA ALA A 224 0.20 16.29 -15.82
C ALA A 224 0.35 16.32 -17.37
N THR A 225 1.58 16.33 -17.87
CA THR A 225 1.91 16.20 -19.30
C THR A 225 1.98 14.76 -19.79
N ALA A 226 2.11 13.78 -18.89
CA ALA A 226 2.20 12.36 -19.22
C ALA A 226 0.81 11.69 -19.35
N ILE A 227 -0.19 12.15 -18.59
CA ILE A 227 -1.56 11.61 -18.61
C ILE A 227 -2.57 12.75 -18.78
N ALA A 228 -3.25 12.79 -19.93
CA ALA A 228 -4.37 13.69 -20.18
C ALA A 228 -5.61 12.90 -20.62
N ILE A 229 -6.68 12.99 -19.81
CA ILE A 229 -7.97 12.33 -20.10
C ILE A 229 -8.96 13.41 -20.56
N PRO A 230 -9.43 13.38 -21.83
CA PRO A 230 -10.43 14.33 -22.30
C PRO A 230 -11.73 14.22 -21.50
N PRO A 231 -12.40 15.35 -21.22
CA PRO A 231 -13.72 15.31 -20.59
C PRO A 231 -14.72 14.62 -21.52
N TYR A 232 -15.67 13.88 -20.94
CA TYR A 232 -16.74 13.16 -21.63
C TYR A 232 -16.32 11.92 -22.45
N ASP A 233 -15.04 11.52 -22.41
CA ASP A 233 -14.65 10.22 -22.97
C ASP A 233 -15.17 9.09 -22.08
N ASP A 234 -16.05 8.25 -22.63
CA ASP A 234 -16.59 7.06 -21.94
C ASP A 234 -15.49 6.02 -21.65
N ARG A 235 -14.43 6.02 -22.45
CA ARG A 235 -13.27 5.14 -22.29
C ARG A 235 -12.06 5.67 -23.06
N LEU A 236 -10.98 5.94 -22.34
CA LEU A 236 -9.64 6.14 -22.90
C LEU A 236 -8.74 4.97 -22.52
N VAL A 237 -7.89 4.53 -23.45
CA VAL A 237 -6.85 3.51 -23.21
C VAL A 237 -5.50 4.21 -23.26
N ILE A 238 -4.71 4.04 -22.21
CA ILE A 238 -3.34 4.56 -22.11
C ILE A 238 -2.42 3.36 -21.99
N ASP A 239 -1.52 3.22 -22.95
CA ASP A 239 -0.53 2.15 -22.98
C ASP A 239 0.83 2.69 -22.51
N SER A 240 1.54 1.88 -21.73
CA SER A 240 2.92 2.12 -21.29
C SER A 240 3.80 0.96 -21.72
N TYR A 241 5.04 1.24 -22.09
CA TYR A 241 5.96 0.25 -22.64
C TYR A 241 7.25 0.23 -21.84
N CYS A 242 7.70 -0.97 -21.48
CA CYS A 242 9.08 -1.20 -21.01
C CYS A 242 9.88 -1.75 -22.20
N PRO A 243 10.67 -0.92 -22.91
CA PRO A 243 11.33 -1.34 -24.13
C PRO A 243 12.43 -2.37 -23.84
N ALA A 244 12.77 -3.19 -24.84
CA ALA A 244 13.78 -4.24 -24.72
C ALA A 244 15.13 -3.71 -24.18
N LEU A 245 15.52 -2.51 -24.61
CA LEU A 245 16.72 -1.82 -24.13
C LEU A 245 16.73 -1.63 -22.60
N VAL A 246 15.58 -1.39 -21.97
CA VAL A 246 15.48 -1.30 -20.51
C VAL A 246 15.56 -2.69 -19.90
N THR A 247 14.77 -3.65 -20.40
CA THR A 247 14.74 -5.01 -19.85
C THR A 247 16.07 -5.76 -19.94
N GLN A 248 16.91 -5.43 -20.93
CA GLN A 248 18.26 -6.01 -21.08
C GLN A 248 19.26 -5.51 -20.03
N ASN A 249 18.92 -4.43 -19.32
CA ASN A 249 19.75 -3.80 -18.31
C ASN A 249 19.18 -3.93 -16.88
N ILE A 250 18.08 -4.68 -16.71
CA ILE A 250 17.60 -5.06 -15.38
C ILE A 250 18.52 -6.19 -14.86
N PRO A 251 19.11 -6.05 -13.66
CA PRO A 251 20.08 -7.01 -13.11
C PRO A 251 19.50 -8.40 -12.85
#